data_AF-A0A1J3CI64-F1
#
_entry.id   AF-A0A1J3CI64-F1
#
_cell.length_a   1.000
_cell.length_b   1.000
_cell.length_c   1.000
_cell.angle_alpha   90.00
_cell.angle_beta   90.00
_cell.angle_gamma   90.00
#
_symmetry.space_group_name_H-M   'P 1'
#
loop_
_entity.id
_entity.type
_entity.pdbx_description
1 polymer ?
#
loop_
_entity_poly.entity_id
_entity_poly.type
_entity_poly.pdbx_seq_one_letter_code
_entity_poly.pdbx_strand_id
1 'polypeptide(L)'
;LLFSQMTRLIDLLEIYLTLNDYKYLRLDGTTKTDQRGTLLKQFNEPDSPYFMFLLSTRAGGLGLNLQTADTVIIFDSDWNPQMDQQAE
;
A
#
# COMPACT_ATOMS: atom_id res chain seq x y z
N LEU A 1 4.17 4.94 -1.70
CA LEU A 1 3.75 3.57 -1.37
C LEU A 1 4.48 3.13 -0.12
N LEU A 2 3.80 2.47 0.82
CA LEU A 2 4.45 1.87 1.99
C LEU A 2 4.13 0.39 2.04
N PHE A 3 5.19 -0.44 2.06
CA PHE A 3 5.09 -1.89 2.14
C PHE A 3 5.43 -2.39 3.54
N SER A 4 4.63 -3.31 4.05
CA SER A 4 4.91 -4.01 5.31
C SER A 4 4.42 -5.45 5.33
N GLN A 5 5.13 -6.37 5.99
CA GLN A 5 4.66 -7.75 6.16
C GLN A 5 3.59 -7.84 7.25
N MET A 6 3.70 -7.00 8.28
CA MET A 6 2.85 -7.06 9.46
C MET A 6 1.60 -6.18 9.30
N THR A 7 0.43 -6.79 9.17
CA THR A 7 -0.84 -6.04 9.08
C THR A 7 -1.14 -5.20 10.33
N ARG A 8 -0.67 -5.65 11.51
CA ARG A 8 -0.77 -4.86 12.75
C ARG A 8 -0.01 -3.54 12.69
N LEU A 9 1.08 -3.49 11.93
CA LEU A 9 1.82 -2.25 11.72
C LEU A 9 1.04 -1.29 10.84
N ILE A 10 0.40 -1.81 9.79
CA ILE A 10 -0.52 -1.05 8.94
C ILE A 10 -1.65 -0.45 9.79
N ASP A 11 -2.25 -1.22 10.71
CA ASP A 11 -3.29 -0.72 11.62
C ASP A 11 -2.79 0.49 12.46
N LEU A 12 -1.55 0.46 12.94
CA LEU A 12 -0.95 1.58 13.69
C LEU A 12 -0.67 2.80 12.79
N LEU A 13 -0.23 2.56 11.55
CA LEU A 13 -0.02 3.63 10.57
C LEU A 13 -1.33 4.31 10.20
N GLU A 14 -2.44 3.57 10.09
CA GLU A 14 -3.76 4.15 9.86
C GLU A 14 -4.15 5.16 10.94
N ILE A 15 -3.90 4.82 12.21
CA ILE A 15 -4.12 5.74 13.33
C ILE A 15 -3.25 6.99 13.17
N TYR A 16 -1.95 6.82 12.88
CA TYR A 16 -1.04 7.95 12.70
C TYR A 16 -1.44 8.87 11.53
N LEU A 17 -1.79 8.31 10.38
CA LEU A 17 -2.18 9.08 9.20
C LEU A 17 -3.50 9.82 9.45
N THR A 18 -4.45 9.18 10.14
CA THR A 18 -5.72 9.81 10.54
C THR A 18 -5.50 10.97 11.50
N LEU A 19 -4.60 10.82 12.48
CA LEU A 19 -4.27 11.88 13.44
C LEU A 19 -3.63 13.12 12.78
N ASN A 20 -3.00 12.94 11.62
CA ASN A 20 -2.34 14.02 10.87
C ASN A 20 -3.14 14.45 9.63
N ASP A 21 -4.40 14.03 9.50
CA ASP A 21 -5.29 14.35 8.37
C ASP A 21 -4.74 13.94 6.98
N TYR A 22 -3.86 12.94 6.93
CA TYR A 22 -3.40 12.37 5.67
C TYR A 22 -4.41 11.35 5.16
N LYS A 23 -4.96 11.58 3.97
CA LYS A 23 -5.80 10.58 3.30
C LYS A 23 -4.94 9.44 2.79
N TYR A 24 -5.40 8.22 3.00
CA TYR A 24 -4.68 7.03 2.59
C TYR A 24 -5.64 5.95 2.07
N LEU A 25 -5.07 4.98 1.35
CA LEU A 25 -5.72 3.74 0.97
C LEU A 25 -4.97 2.56 1.58
N ARG A 26 -5.68 1.46 1.82
CA ARG A 26 -5.12 0.23 2.37
C ARG A 26 -5.51 -0.95 1.49
N LEU A 27 -4.53 -1.81 1.20
CA LEU A 27 -4.75 -3.08 0.52
C LEU A 27 -3.93 -4.15 1.23
N ASP A 28 -4.64 -5.15 1.74
CA ASP A 28 -4.06 -6.32 2.41
C ASP A 28 -4.78 -7.61 2.02
N GLY A 29 -4.46 -8.71 2.70
CA GLY A 29 -5.04 -10.03 2.41
C GLY A 29 -6.53 -10.16 2.71
N THR A 30 -7.12 -9.23 3.47
CA THR A 30 -8.55 -9.21 3.80
C THR A 30 -9.37 -8.43 2.77
N THR A 31 -8.72 -7.60 1.95
CA THR A 31 -9.39 -6.84 0.88
C THR A 31 -9.91 -7.78 -0.20
N LYS A 32 -11.22 -7.74 -0.44
CA LYS A 32 -11.89 -8.51 -1.51
C LYS A 32 -11.27 -8.21 -2.87
N THR A 33 -11.11 -9.24 -3.69
CA THR A 33 -10.53 -9.13 -5.04
C THR A 33 -11.20 -8.04 -5.88
N ASP A 34 -12.53 -7.95 -5.83
CA ASP A 34 -13.31 -6.99 -6.61
C ASP A 34 -13.02 -5.53 -6.23
N GLN A 35 -12.66 -5.27 -4.97
CA GLN A 35 -12.36 -3.92 -4.47
C GLN A 35 -10.95 -3.46 -4.82
N ARG A 36 -10.02 -4.39 -5.08
CA ARG A 36 -8.61 -4.07 -5.40
C ARG A 36 -8.52 -3.17 -6.63
N GLY A 37 -9.26 -3.50 -7.68
CA GLY A 37 -9.29 -2.71 -8.92
C GLY A 37 -9.80 -1.29 -8.69
N THR A 38 -10.82 -1.12 -7.84
CA THR A 38 -11.35 0.20 -7.49
C THR A 38 -10.35 1.04 -6.71
N LEU A 39 -9.64 0.45 -5.73
CA LEU A 39 -8.61 1.15 -4.95
C LEU A 39 -7.44 1.60 -5.83
N LEU A 40 -6.98 0.71 -6.73
CA LEU A 40 -5.94 1.03 -7.71
C LEU A 40 -6.36 2.19 -8.61
N LYS A 41 -7.60 2.15 -9.10
CA LYS A 41 -8.13 3.23 -9.93
C LYS A 41 -8.17 4.54 -9.16
N GLN A 42 -8.73 4.56 -7.95
CA GLN A 42 -8.80 5.75 -7.09
C GLN A 42 -7.43 6.36 -6.81
N PHE A 43 -6.41 5.54 -6.58
CA PHE A 43 -5.05 6.03 -6.34
C PHE A 43 -4.41 6.63 -7.61
N ASN A 44 -4.70 6.05 -8.77
CA ASN A 44 -4.19 6.50 -10.07
C ASN A 44 -5.03 7.61 -10.73
N GLU A 45 -6.16 8.01 -10.14
CA GLU A 45 -6.96 9.11 -10.71
C GLU A 45 -6.13 10.41 -10.74
N PRO A 46 -6.27 11.23 -11.80
CA PRO A 46 -5.71 12.57 -11.82
C PRO A 46 -6.19 13.36 -10.61
N ASP A 47 -5.27 14.05 -9.93
CA ASP A 47 -5.55 14.81 -8.71
C ASP A 47 -6.12 13.98 -7.55
N SER A 48 -5.76 12.68 -7.49
CA SER A 48 -6.07 11.81 -6.35
C SER A 48 -5.68 12.48 -5.04
N PRO A 49 -6.60 12.63 -4.07
CA PRO A 49 -6.33 13.30 -2.81
C PRO A 49 -5.63 12.37 -1.81
N TYR A 50 -5.36 11.12 -2.17
CA TYR A 50 -4.75 10.11 -1.30
C TYR A 50 -3.24 10.25 -1.30
N PHE A 51 -2.68 10.62 -0.15
CA PHE A 51 -1.26 10.83 0.05
C PHE A 51 -0.47 9.52 0.08
N MET A 52 -1.03 8.48 0.72
CA MET A 52 -0.30 7.23 0.94
C MET A 52 -1.16 6.01 0.60
N PHE A 53 -0.52 5.01 0.00
CA PHE A 53 -1.10 3.68 -0.17
C PHE A 53 -0.33 2.70 0.70
N LEU A 54 -1.00 2.16 1.72
CA LEU A 54 -0.50 1.13 2.62
C LEU A 54 -0.75 -0.24 2.00
N LEU A 55 0.32 -0.99 1.79
CA LEU A 55 0.32 -2.27 1.10
C LEU A 55 0.93 -3.33 2.01
N SER A 56 0.23 -4.47 2.16
CA SER A 56 0.91 -5.64 2.71
C SER A 56 1.75 -6.30 1.62
N THR A 57 3.00 -6.67 1.89
CA THR A 57 3.92 -7.20 0.87
C THR A 57 3.36 -8.47 0.20
N ARG A 58 2.63 -9.30 0.97
CA ARG A 58 1.90 -10.47 0.44
C ARG A 58 0.75 -10.14 -0.49
N ALA A 59 0.10 -8.98 -0.32
CA ALA A 59 -0.98 -8.54 -1.20
C ALA A 59 -0.46 -7.67 -2.37
N GLY A 60 0.71 -7.04 -2.20
CA GLY A 60 1.40 -6.22 -3.18
C GLY A 60 2.12 -7.02 -4.28
N GLY A 61 2.64 -8.21 -3.97
CA GLY A 61 3.39 -9.07 -4.91
C GLY A 61 2.59 -9.69 -6.07
N LEU A 62 1.38 -9.19 -6.35
CA LEU A 62 0.45 -9.73 -7.36
C LEU A 62 0.34 -8.88 -8.64
N GLY A 63 1.24 -7.92 -8.87
CA GLY A 63 1.25 -7.11 -10.09
C GLY A 63 0.29 -5.92 -10.03
N LEU A 64 0.46 -5.08 -9.01
CA LEU A 64 -0.28 -3.82 -8.90
C LEU A 64 0.36 -2.75 -9.80
N ASN A 65 -0.43 -2.10 -10.65
CA ASN A 65 0.04 -0.99 -11.49
C ASN A 65 -0.26 0.35 -10.82
N LEU A 66 0.74 0.92 -10.14
CA LEU A 66 0.64 2.15 -9.34
C LEU A 66 1.53 3.25 -9.93
N GLN A 67 1.19 3.73 -11.12
CA GLN A 67 2.05 4.61 -11.93
C GLN A 67 2.12 6.05 -11.39
N THR A 68 1.16 6.46 -10.56
CA THR A 68 1.10 7.81 -10.01
C THR A 68 1.97 8.00 -8.77
N ALA A 69 2.50 6.92 -8.18
CA ALA A 69 3.42 7.02 -7.05
C ALA A 69 4.85 7.30 -7.53
N ASP A 70 5.57 8.13 -6.77
CA ASP A 70 6.98 8.47 -7.01
C ASP A 70 7.92 7.92 -5.92
N THR A 71 7.37 7.60 -4.75
CA THR A 71 8.14 7.26 -3.55
C THR A 71 7.70 5.91 -3.01
N VAL A 72 8.67 5.03 -2.75
CA VAL A 72 8.47 3.70 -2.14
C VAL A 72 9.19 3.65 -0.79
N ILE A 73 8.50 3.16 0.23
CA ILE A 73 9.03 2.92 1.58
C ILE A 73 8.82 1.44 1.90
N ILE A 74 9.90 0.70 2.14
CA ILE A 74 9.85 -0.65 2.68
C ILE A 74 10.04 -0.53 4.18
N PHE A 75 8.98 -0.77 4.96
CA PHE A 75 9.03 -0.59 6.42
C PHE A 75 9.75 -1.75 7.10
N ASP A 76 9.42 -2.98 6.71
CA ASP A 76 10.05 -4.21 7.17
C ASP A 76 10.35 -5.13 5.97
N SER A 77 11.63 -5.46 5.81
CA SER A 77 12.12 -6.35 4.76
C SER A 77 11.61 -7.77 4.93
N ASP A 78 11.27 -8.42 3.82
CA ASP A 78 11.02 -9.86 3.83
C ASP A 78 12.33 -10.63 4.07
N TRP A 79 12.22 -11.82 4.65
CA TRP A 79 13.33 -12.78 4.69
C TRP A 79 13.71 -13.27 3.28
N ASN A 80 12.77 -13.24 2.34
CA ASN A 80 13.01 -13.51 0.93
C ASN A 80 13.31 -12.21 0.16
N PRO A 81 14.57 -11.93 -0.22
CA PRO A 81 14.95 -10.69 -0.89
C PRO A 81 14.30 -10.50 -2.26
N GLN A 82 13.81 -11.58 -2.90
CA GLN A 82 13.05 -11.48 -4.15
C GLN A 82 11.70 -10.80 -3.98
N MET A 83 11.10 -10.87 -2.78
CA MET A 83 9.82 -10.22 -2.48
C MET A 83 10.00 -8.70 -2.37
N ASP A 84 11.09 -8.24 -1.76
CA ASP A 84 11.41 -6.82 -1.65
C ASP A 84 11.76 -6.23 -3.03
N GLN A 85 12.52 -6.97 -3.85
CA GLN A 85 12.83 -6.56 -5.22
C GLN A 85 11.57 -6.43 -6.11
N GLN A 86 10.48 -7.12 -5.79
CA GLN A 86 9.20 -6.99 -6.48
C GLN A 86 8.38 -5.78 -5.99
N ALA A 87 8.71 -5.25 -4.81
CA ALA A 87 8.04 -4.10 -4.21
C ALA A 87 8.75 -2.77 -4.51
N GLU A 88 10.05 -2.81 -4.84
CA GLU A 88 10.82 -1.69 -5.44
C GLU A 88 10.36 -1.38 -6.87
#